data_AF-A0A1H0NPJ4-F1
#
_entry.id   AF-A0A1H0NPJ4-F1
#
_cell.length_a   1.000
_cell.length_b   1.000
_cell.length_c   1.000
_cell.angle_alpha   90.00
_cell.angle_beta   90.00
_cell.angle_gamma   90.00
#
_symmetry.space_group_name_H-M   'P 1'
#
loop_
_entity.id
_entity.type
_entity.pdbx_description
1 polymer ?
#
loop_
_entity_poly.entity_id
_entity_poly.type
_entity_poly.pdbx_seq_one_letter_code
_entity_poly.pdbx_strand_id
1 'polypeptide(L)'
;MAEQGFSLGEPEFFSPRAVREYCENGRKLIRPLYHELHVSAEELEMVLRDVQSANPQLFGQDSKVRARIVAKHLRQSAEAVEVASASLARTYQSFRKHYLAEANARSRPRRQFDVTDQ
;
A
#
# COMPACT_ATOMS: atom_id res chain seq x y z
N MET A 1 -18.43 17.09 -10.93
CA MET A 1 -18.04 16.03 -9.98
C MET A 1 -16.58 16.25 -9.67
N ALA A 2 -16.24 16.67 -8.45
CA ALA A 2 -14.82 16.78 -8.08
C ALA A 2 -14.24 15.37 -8.05
N GLU A 3 -13.19 15.11 -8.84
CA GLU A 3 -12.36 13.93 -8.65
C GLU A 3 -11.85 13.97 -7.22
N GLN A 4 -12.41 13.15 -6.33
CA GLN A 4 -11.83 12.95 -5.02
C GLN A 4 -10.53 12.18 -5.22
N GLY A 5 -9.44 12.91 -5.46
CA GLY A 5 -8.11 12.33 -5.50
C GLY A 5 -7.85 11.59 -4.20
N PHE A 6 -7.61 10.27 -4.29
CA PHE A 6 -7.19 9.49 -3.14
C PHE A 6 -5.81 10.00 -2.71
N SER A 7 -5.76 10.71 -1.58
CA SER A 7 -4.53 11.24 -0.99
C SER A 7 -4.21 10.52 0.31
N LEU A 8 -2.92 10.40 0.61
CA LEU A 8 -2.44 9.93 1.93
C LEU A 8 -2.90 10.86 3.06
N GLY A 9 -3.18 12.12 2.74
CA GLY A 9 -3.30 13.21 3.72
C GLY A 9 -1.93 13.73 4.14
N GLU A 10 -1.91 14.81 4.90
CA GLU A 10 -0.67 15.34 5.48
C GLU A 10 -0.19 14.42 6.62
N PRO A 11 1.12 14.11 6.73
CA PRO A 11 1.65 13.22 7.76
C PRO A 11 1.72 13.88 9.14
N GLU A 12 0.57 14.27 9.69
CA GLU A 12 0.43 14.88 11.00
C GLU A 12 0.36 13.81 12.10
N PHE A 13 1.50 13.24 12.50
CA PHE A 13 1.56 12.15 13.49
C PHE A 13 1.42 12.60 14.96
N PHE A 14 0.52 13.54 15.24
CA PHE A 14 0.33 14.12 16.58
C PHE A 14 -0.66 13.36 17.46
N SER A 15 -1.38 12.37 16.92
CA SER A 15 -2.33 11.56 17.68
C SER A 15 -2.36 10.10 17.23
N PRO A 16 -2.72 9.15 18.11
CA PRO A 16 -2.98 7.76 17.72
C PRO A 16 -3.97 7.63 16.56
N ARG A 17 -4.97 8.53 16.53
CA ARG A 17 -5.97 8.61 15.47
C ARG A 17 -5.34 8.98 14.13
N ALA A 18 -4.46 9.98 14.11
CA ALA A 18 -3.81 10.43 12.88
C ALA A 18 -2.87 9.35 12.30
N VAL A 19 -2.13 8.62 13.16
CA VAL A 19 -1.31 7.47 12.72
C VAL A 19 -2.18 6.38 12.06
N ARG A 20 -3.33 6.07 12.65
CA ARG A 20 -4.30 5.12 12.07
C ARG A 20 -4.81 5.61 10.73
N GLU A 21 -5.29 6.84 10.67
CA GLU A 21 -5.91 7.42 9.47
C GLU A 21 -4.93 7.46 8.32
N TYR A 22 -3.68 7.87 8.55
CA TYR A 22 -2.63 7.84 7.52
C TYR A 22 -2.39 6.44 6.97
N CYS A 23 -2.25 5.42 7.84
CA CYS A 23 -2.04 4.03 7.41
C CYS A 23 -3.25 3.46 6.64
N GLU A 24 -4.47 3.76 7.09
CA GLU A 24 -5.69 3.32 6.42
C GLU A 24 -5.92 4.04 5.08
N ASN A 25 -5.62 5.33 4.99
CA ASN A 25 -5.68 6.08 3.74
C ASN A 25 -4.68 5.52 2.72
N GLY A 26 -3.45 5.21 3.13
CA GLY A 26 -2.48 4.52 2.29
C GLY A 26 -2.99 3.17 1.79
N ARG A 27 -3.63 2.36 2.64
CA ARG A 27 -4.21 1.07 2.22
C ARG A 27 -5.37 1.24 1.24
N LYS A 28 -6.20 2.28 1.39
CA LYS A 28 -7.28 2.60 0.45
C LYS A 28 -6.74 3.01 -0.92
N LEU A 29 -5.61 3.71 -0.97
CA LEU A 29 -4.95 4.12 -2.22
C LEU A 29 -4.27 2.93 -2.92
N ILE A 30 -3.55 2.10 -2.17
CA ILE A 30 -2.66 1.06 -2.69
C ILE A 30 -3.42 -0.22 -3.11
N ARG A 31 -4.54 -0.54 -2.44
CA ARG A 31 -5.33 -1.74 -2.77
C ARG A 31 -5.89 -1.76 -4.20
N PRO A 32 -6.52 -0.69 -4.71
CA PRO A 32 -6.94 -0.63 -6.11
C PRO A 32 -5.76 -0.80 -7.08
N LEU A 33 -4.62 -0.16 -6.76
CA LEU A 33 -3.40 -0.22 -7.57
C LEU A 33 -2.87 -1.66 -7.71
N TYR A 34 -2.97 -2.50 -6.67
CA TYR A 34 -2.59 -3.91 -6.75
C TYR A 34 -3.36 -4.63 -7.86
N HIS A 35 -4.69 -4.49 -7.84
CA HIS A 35 -5.56 -5.16 -8.81
C HIS A 35 -5.29 -4.65 -10.22
N GLU A 36 -5.15 -3.34 -10.38
CA GLU A 36 -4.83 -2.70 -11.66
C GLU A 36 -3.52 -3.24 -12.25
N LEU A 37 -2.45 -3.26 -11.45
CA LEU A 37 -1.14 -3.75 -11.89
C LEU A 37 -1.16 -5.25 -12.20
N HIS A 38 -1.89 -6.03 -11.42
CA HIS A 38 -1.99 -7.48 -11.62
C HIS A 38 -2.69 -7.81 -12.94
N VAL A 39 -3.87 -7.23 -13.17
CA VAL A 39 -4.65 -7.42 -14.40
C VAL A 39 -3.89 -6.88 -15.61
N SER A 40 -3.32 -5.68 -15.50
CA SER A 40 -2.51 -5.09 -16.56
C SER A 40 -1.33 -5.96 -16.96
N ALA A 41 -0.74 -6.71 -16.02
CA ALA A 41 0.34 -7.63 -16.32
C ALA A 41 -0.12 -8.85 -17.11
N GLU A 42 -1.33 -9.36 -16.83
CA GLU A 42 -1.92 -10.46 -17.60
C GLU A 42 -2.28 -10.02 -19.02
N GLU A 43 -2.90 -8.84 -19.16
CA GLU A 43 -3.23 -8.25 -20.46
C GLU A 43 -1.98 -7.96 -21.28
N LEU A 44 -0.96 -7.35 -20.67
CA LEU A 44 0.32 -7.07 -21.32
C LEU A 44 0.98 -8.36 -21.83
N GLU A 45 0.98 -9.41 -21.01
CA GLU A 45 1.52 -10.70 -21.45
C GLU A 45 0.74 -11.28 -22.63
N MET A 46 -0.59 -11.23 -22.56
CA MET A 46 -1.47 -11.74 -23.61
C MET A 46 -1.21 -11.04 -24.94
N VAL A 47 -1.23 -9.71 -24.94
CA VAL A 47 -0.98 -8.90 -26.15
C VAL A 47 0.42 -9.15 -26.71
N LEU A 48 1.45 -9.22 -25.87
CA LEU A 48 2.82 -9.45 -26.32
C LEU A 48 3.06 -10.86 -26.87
N ARG A 49 2.29 -11.86 -26.42
CA ARG A 49 2.40 -13.24 -26.95
C ARG A 49 1.94 -13.34 -28.40
N ASP A 50 1.05 -12.46 -28.85
CA ASP A 50 0.54 -12.42 -30.22
C ASP A 50 1.46 -11.66 -31.19
N VAL A 51 2.46 -10.95 -30.66
CA VAL A 51 3.46 -10.26 -31.48
C VAL A 51 4.34 -11.28 -32.19
N GLN A 52 4.32 -11.25 -33.54
CA GLN A 52 5.19 -12.08 -34.37
C GLN A 52 6.66 -11.70 -34.18
N SER A 53 7.52 -12.69 -33.93
CA SER A 53 8.96 -12.44 -33.80
C SER A 53 9.57 -12.18 -35.18
N ALA A 54 10.41 -11.15 -35.30
CA ALA A 54 11.15 -10.87 -36.53
C ALA A 54 12.18 -11.97 -36.86
N ASN A 55 12.65 -12.71 -35.86
CA ASN A 55 13.51 -13.87 -36.01
C ASN A 55 13.02 -15.00 -35.08
N PRO A 56 11.98 -15.75 -35.48
CA PRO A 56 11.36 -16.73 -34.60
C PRO A 56 12.26 -17.97 -34.45
N GLN A 57 12.65 -18.30 -33.21
CA GLN A 57 13.04 -19.68 -32.90
C GLN A 57 11.87 -20.63 -33.15
N LEU A 58 12.16 -21.94 -33.25
CA LEU A 58 11.19 -23.01 -33.46
C LEU A 58 9.88 -22.77 -32.66
N PHE A 59 8.76 -22.74 -33.39
CA PHE A 59 7.40 -22.54 -32.87
C PHE A 59 7.11 -21.21 -32.15
N GLY A 60 7.92 -20.16 -32.37
CA GLY A 60 7.67 -18.83 -31.78
C GLY A 60 7.82 -18.79 -30.26
N GLN A 61 8.49 -19.78 -29.66
CA GLN A 61 8.70 -19.86 -28.21
C GLN A 61 9.41 -18.62 -27.64
N ASP A 62 10.33 -18.05 -28.41
CA ASP A 62 11.06 -16.84 -28.06
C ASP A 62 10.11 -15.65 -27.77
N SER A 63 9.04 -15.46 -28.56
CA SER A 63 8.08 -14.38 -28.32
C SER A 63 7.31 -14.55 -27.00
N LYS A 64 6.87 -15.79 -26.70
CA LYS A 64 6.16 -16.11 -25.46
C LYS A 64 7.03 -15.95 -24.21
N VAL A 65 8.32 -16.30 -24.32
CA VAL A 65 9.29 -16.14 -23.23
C VAL A 65 9.53 -14.66 -22.97
N ARG A 66 9.77 -13.84 -24.00
CA ARG A 66 9.94 -12.40 -23.84
C ARG A 66 8.70 -11.72 -23.26
N ALA A 67 7.51 -12.07 -23.73
CA ALA A 67 6.25 -11.56 -23.18
C ALA A 67 6.14 -11.81 -21.66
N ARG A 68 6.47 -13.03 -21.21
CA ARG A 68 6.52 -13.38 -19.78
C ARG A 68 7.53 -12.54 -19.00
N ILE A 69 8.72 -12.33 -19.57
CA ILE A 69 9.79 -11.54 -18.92
C ILE A 69 9.33 -10.10 -18.72
N VAL A 70 8.73 -9.50 -19.76
CA VAL A 70 8.21 -8.13 -19.69
C VAL A 70 7.08 -8.02 -18.66
N ALA A 71 6.06 -8.87 -18.76
CA ALA A 71 4.93 -8.87 -17.85
C ALA A 71 5.31 -9.21 -16.40
N LYS A 72 6.41 -9.95 -16.18
CA LYS A 72 6.91 -10.28 -14.85
C LYS A 72 7.23 -9.02 -14.04
N HIS A 73 7.78 -7.98 -14.65
CA HIS A 73 8.09 -6.74 -13.93
C HIS A 73 6.84 -6.03 -13.41
N LEU A 74 5.75 -6.10 -14.18
CA LEU A 74 4.48 -5.52 -13.76
C LEU A 74 3.80 -6.34 -12.66
N ARG A 75 3.85 -7.69 -12.75
CA ARG A 75 3.45 -8.58 -11.64
C ARG A 75 4.24 -8.33 -10.36
N GLN A 76 5.56 -8.18 -10.46
CA GLN A 76 6.41 -7.85 -9.32
C GLN A 76 6.04 -6.51 -8.69
N SER A 77 5.60 -5.54 -9.51
CA SER A 77 5.11 -4.26 -9.01
C SER A 77 3.81 -4.44 -8.22
N ALA A 78 2.88 -5.28 -8.69
CA ALA A 78 1.68 -5.65 -7.93
C ALA A 78 2.04 -6.31 -6.59
N GLU A 79 2.93 -7.30 -6.60
CA GLU A 79 3.41 -7.97 -5.36
C GLU A 79 4.03 -6.96 -4.38
N ALA A 80 4.84 -6.01 -4.85
CA ALA A 80 5.43 -4.98 -4.01
C ALA A 80 4.37 -4.06 -3.38
N VAL A 81 3.32 -3.73 -4.13
CA VAL A 81 2.17 -2.95 -3.67
C VAL A 81 1.38 -3.71 -2.60
N GLU A 82 1.21 -5.03 -2.75
CA GLU A 82 0.60 -5.88 -1.72
C GLU A 82 1.44 -5.86 -0.42
N VAL A 83 2.76 -6.02 -0.54
CA VAL A 83 3.69 -5.93 0.60
C VAL A 83 3.61 -4.56 1.27
N ALA A 84 3.53 -3.47 0.51
CA ALA A 84 3.36 -2.12 1.04
C ALA A 84 2.04 -1.98 1.82
N SER A 85 0.92 -2.47 1.26
CA SER A 85 -0.39 -2.46 1.91
C SER A 85 -0.40 -3.24 3.23
N ALA A 86 0.22 -4.41 3.26
CA ALA A 86 0.39 -5.21 4.47
C ALA A 86 1.26 -4.49 5.50
N SER A 87 2.35 -3.86 5.05
CA SER A 87 3.28 -3.14 5.92
C SER A 87 2.61 -1.93 6.57
N LEU A 88 1.76 -1.18 5.87
CA LEU A 88 0.98 -0.09 6.47
C LEU A 88 0.08 -0.56 7.64
N ALA A 89 -0.58 -1.72 7.49
CA ALA A 89 -1.36 -2.29 8.60
C ALA A 89 -0.46 -2.70 9.77
N ARG A 90 0.68 -3.34 9.49
CA ARG A 90 1.66 -3.71 10.50
C ARG A 90 2.23 -2.49 11.23
N THR A 91 2.44 -1.38 10.53
CA THR A 91 2.90 -0.12 11.12
C THR A 91 1.95 0.34 12.23
N TYR A 92 0.65 0.43 11.95
CA TYR A 92 -0.31 0.84 12.97
C TYR A 92 -0.44 -0.19 14.10
N GLN A 93 -0.39 -1.49 13.80
CA GLN A 93 -0.39 -2.54 14.83
C GLN A 93 0.85 -2.45 15.74
N SER A 94 2.02 -2.20 15.17
CA SER A 94 3.27 -2.00 15.90
C SER A 94 3.20 -0.76 16.78
N PHE A 95 2.74 0.37 16.24
CA PHE A 95 2.49 1.58 17.02
C PHE A 95 1.55 1.31 18.21
N ARG A 96 0.45 0.59 17.98
CA ARG A 96 -0.48 0.23 19.05
C ARG A 96 0.18 -0.59 20.15
N LYS A 97 0.99 -1.57 19.78
CA LYS A 97 1.69 -2.46 20.70
C LYS A 97 2.72 -1.72 21.55
N HIS A 98 3.48 -0.81 20.93
CA HIS A 98 4.66 -0.21 21.55
C HIS A 98 4.38 1.14 22.23
N TYR A 99 3.43 1.93 21.73
CA TYR A 99 3.29 3.34 22.14
C TYR A 99 1.90 3.70 22.66
N LEU A 100 0.86 2.90 22.42
CA LEU A 100 -0.51 3.31 22.76
C LEU A 100 -0.72 3.49 24.27
N ALA A 101 -0.08 2.66 25.09
CA ALA A 101 -0.16 2.78 26.55
C ALA A 101 0.41 4.12 27.04
N GLU A 102 1.60 4.50 26.56
CA GLU A 102 2.28 5.74 26.91
C GLU A 102 1.55 6.98 26.35
N ALA A 103 1.09 6.90 25.11
CA ALA A 103 0.29 7.94 24.47
C ALA A 103 -1.00 8.22 25.26
N ASN A 104 -1.70 7.17 25.71
CA ASN A 104 -2.90 7.30 26.52
C ASN A 104 -2.61 7.79 27.95
N ALA A 105 -1.46 7.45 28.52
CA ALA A 105 -1.05 7.93 29.85
C ALA A 105 -0.77 9.45 29.85
N ARG A 106 -0.15 9.99 28.78
CA ARG A 106 0.07 11.44 28.61
C ARG A 106 -1.22 12.24 28.42
N SER A 107 -2.26 11.61 27.86
CA SER A 107 -3.56 12.26 27.62
C SER A 107 -4.50 12.25 28.83
N ARG A 108 -4.15 11.54 29.93
CA ARG A 108 -4.93 11.64 31.17
C ARG A 108 -4.53 12.93 31.88
N PRO A 109 -5.47 13.85 32.18
CA PRO A 109 -5.17 14.96 33.07
C PRO A 109 -4.65 14.35 34.38
N ARG A 110 -3.45 14.76 34.81
CA ARG A 110 -2.97 14.44 36.16
C ARG A 110 -4.08 14.89 37.10
N ARG A 111 -4.63 13.97 37.91
CA ARG A 111 -5.59 14.35 38.96
C ARG A 111 -4.87 15.34 39.88
N GLN A 112 -5.10 16.62 39.66
CA GLN A 112 -4.53 17.68 40.48
C GLN A 112 -5.36 17.68 41.76
N PHE A 113 -4.71 17.39 42.89
CA PHE A 113 -5.35 17.50 44.19
C PHE A 113 -5.58 18.99 44.45
N ASP A 114 -6.83 19.41 44.56
CA ASP A 114 -7.18 20.79 44.86
C ASP A 114 -6.91 21.04 46.34
N VAL A 115 -5.91 21.86 46.64
CA VAL A 115 -5.49 22.20 48.01
C VAL A 115 -6.26 23.43 48.53
N THR A 116 -7.23 23.94 47.74
CA THR A 116 -7.96 25.17 48.06
C THR A 116 -9.31 24.92 48.76
N ASP A 117 -9.62 23.67 49.13
CA ASP A 117 -10.82 23.33 49.90
C ASP A 117 -10.53 23.45 51.42
N GLN A 118 -10.47 24.70 51.92
CA GLN A 118 -10.62 25.07 53.34
C GLN A 118 -11.32 26.42 53.48
#